data_AF-A0A1S3H1Q3-F1
#
_entry.id   AF-A0A1S3H1Q3-F1
#
_cell.length_a   1.000
_cell.length_b   1.000
_cell.length_c   1.000
_cell.angle_alpha   90.00
_cell.angle_beta   90.00
_cell.angle_gamma   90.00
#
_symmetry.space_group_name_H-M   'P 1'
#
loop_
_entity.id
_entity.type
_entity.pdbx_description
1 polymer ?
#
loop_
_entity_poly.entity_id
_entity_poly.type
_entity_poly.pdbx_seq_one_letter_code
_entity_poly.pdbx_strand_id
1 'polypeptide(L)'
;MANSPRPGVWVLERSTDYGQTWKPWQYFADTESDCYNIFNKRASSQPVYDDDAICTVEYSKIVPLEGGEIVVSLVNNRPSSMNFHASDKLQEWTEATNIRLRLMRTKTLLGHLMAVQRQDPTVTRRYFYSIKDISIGGRCVCNGHADVCDKTDPNDLYKLLCRCQHNTCGAQCEMCCPGFVQKKWQRADNYNTFECE
;
A
#
# COMPACT_ATOMS: atom_id res chain seq x y z
N MET A 1 -18.80 15.38 0.68
CA MET A 1 -18.85 14.61 -0.59
C MET A 1 -17.51 14.82 -1.30
N ALA A 2 -17.02 13.83 -2.06
CA ALA A 2 -15.79 13.99 -2.85
C ALA A 2 -16.16 14.69 -4.17
N ASN A 3 -15.84 15.98 -4.27
CA ASN A 3 -16.26 16.90 -5.33
C ASN A 3 -15.09 17.31 -6.25
N SER A 4 -14.21 16.36 -6.55
CA SER A 4 -13.16 16.52 -7.55
C SER A 4 -13.02 15.23 -8.37
N PRO A 5 -12.53 15.30 -9.62
CA PRO A 5 -12.16 14.11 -10.36
C PRO A 5 -10.97 13.41 -9.69
N ARG A 6 -10.72 12.18 -10.12
CA ARG A 6 -9.51 11.44 -9.72
C ARG A 6 -8.24 12.21 -10.12
N PRO A 7 -7.14 12.10 -9.36
CA PRO A 7 -5.89 12.76 -9.71
C PRO A 7 -5.36 12.29 -11.08
N GLY A 8 -4.67 13.18 -11.82
CA GLY A 8 -4.10 12.84 -13.11
C GLY A 8 -2.80 12.04 -12.96
N VAL A 9 -1.88 12.52 -12.11
CA VAL A 9 -0.61 11.85 -11.81
C VAL A 9 -0.41 11.79 -10.31
N TRP A 10 -0.20 10.60 -9.77
CA TRP A 10 0.04 10.38 -8.35
C TRP A 10 0.71 9.04 -8.08
N VAL A 11 1.21 8.86 -6.86
CA VAL A 11 1.89 7.63 -6.43
C VAL A 11 1.29 7.15 -5.11
N LEU A 12 1.00 5.86 -5.03
CA LEU A 12 0.74 5.17 -3.77
C LEU A 12 2.06 4.64 -3.24
N GLU A 13 2.48 5.12 -2.08
CA GLU A 13 3.77 4.77 -1.47
C GLU A 13 3.55 4.16 -0.08
N ARG A 14 4.51 3.34 0.33
CA ARG A 14 4.58 2.76 1.67
C ARG A 14 5.94 2.98 2.32
N SER A 15 5.96 2.88 3.64
CA SER A 15 7.17 2.78 4.44
C SER A 15 7.10 1.51 5.28
N THR A 16 8.25 0.91 5.56
CA THR A 16 8.41 -0.24 6.48
C THR A 16 9.29 0.12 7.68
N ASP A 17 9.62 1.39 7.84
CA ASP A 17 10.60 1.91 8.80
C ASP A 17 10.09 3.17 9.49
N TYR A 18 8.78 3.21 9.76
CA TYR A 18 8.09 4.27 10.48
C TYR A 18 8.20 5.66 9.83
N GLY A 19 8.21 5.68 8.49
CA GLY A 19 8.17 6.89 7.68
C GLY A 19 9.55 7.45 7.28
N GLN A 20 10.64 6.77 7.63
CA GLN A 20 12.01 7.21 7.29
C GLN A 20 12.30 7.07 5.79
N THR A 21 12.00 5.92 5.20
CA THR A 21 12.12 5.68 3.77
C THR A 21 10.77 5.31 3.15
N TRP A 22 10.65 5.59 1.86
CA TRP A 22 9.42 5.40 1.11
C TRP A 22 9.69 4.63 -0.16
N LYS A 23 8.89 3.60 -0.40
CA LYS A 23 8.90 2.81 -1.63
C LYS A 23 7.53 2.87 -2.30
N PRO A 24 7.48 2.92 -3.63
CA PRO A 24 6.23 2.94 -4.38
C PRO A 24 5.57 1.56 -4.37
N TRP A 25 4.27 1.52 -4.08
CA TRP A 25 3.44 0.36 -4.38
C TRP A 25 2.90 0.39 -5.80
N GLN A 26 2.41 1.56 -6.23
CA GLN A 26 1.83 1.70 -7.55
C GLN A 26 1.88 3.15 -8.04
N TYR A 27 2.10 3.30 -9.34
CA TYR A 27 2.08 4.59 -10.04
C TYR A 27 0.79 4.74 -10.82
N PHE A 28 0.32 5.98 -10.87
CA PHE A 28 -0.89 6.36 -11.60
C PHE A 28 -0.57 7.56 -12.47
N ALA A 29 -0.86 7.45 -13.75
CA ALA A 29 -0.54 8.50 -14.71
C ALA A 29 -1.71 8.74 -15.67
N ASP A 30 -1.77 9.94 -16.21
CA ASP A 30 -2.85 10.35 -17.12
C ASP A 30 -2.75 9.58 -18.45
N THR A 31 -1.54 9.50 -19.00
CA THR A 31 -1.24 8.84 -20.27
C THR A 31 -0.13 7.80 -20.11
N GLU A 32 -0.04 6.87 -21.07
CA GLU A 32 1.05 5.89 -21.07
C GLU A 32 2.43 6.57 -21.22
N SER A 33 2.49 7.68 -21.97
CA SER A 33 3.69 8.49 -22.09
C SER A 33 4.08 9.13 -20.76
N ASP A 34 3.13 9.57 -19.93
CA ASP A 34 3.42 10.08 -18.60
C ASP A 34 4.01 8.99 -17.68
N CYS A 35 3.55 7.73 -17.77
CA CYS A 35 4.16 6.61 -17.04
C CYS A 35 5.66 6.51 -17.35
N TYR A 36 6.03 6.61 -18.62
CA TYR A 36 7.43 6.53 -19.04
C TYR A 36 8.21 7.79 -18.66
N ASN A 37 7.69 8.97 -19.01
CA ASN A 37 8.41 10.22 -18.84
C ASN A 37 8.60 10.63 -17.37
N ILE A 38 7.63 10.31 -16.50
CA ILE A 38 7.65 10.73 -15.08
C ILE A 38 8.21 9.63 -14.19
N PHE A 39 7.83 8.37 -14.43
CA PHE A 39 8.18 7.26 -13.54
C PHE A 39 9.19 6.28 -14.15
N ASN A 40 9.59 6.48 -15.41
CA ASN A 40 10.43 5.55 -16.16
C ASN A 40 9.85 4.12 -16.17
N LYS A 41 8.51 4.02 -16.30
CA LYS A 41 7.76 2.76 -16.31
C LYS A 41 6.91 2.67 -17.56
N ARG A 42 6.75 1.45 -18.10
CA ARG A 42 5.73 1.19 -19.11
C ARG A 42 4.36 1.09 -18.44
N ALA A 43 3.32 1.56 -19.12
CA ALA A 43 1.96 1.34 -18.65
C ALA A 43 1.68 -0.16 -18.64
N SER A 44 1.20 -0.67 -17.51
CA SER A 44 0.80 -2.07 -17.34
C SER A 44 -0.32 -2.17 -16.32
N SER A 45 -1.28 -3.05 -16.57
CA SER A 45 -2.31 -3.43 -15.61
C SER A 45 -1.96 -4.68 -14.81
N GLN A 46 -0.90 -5.41 -15.19
CA GLN A 46 -0.53 -6.68 -14.59
C GLN A 46 0.92 -6.65 -14.08
N PRO A 47 1.15 -6.99 -12.80
CA PRO A 47 2.50 -7.12 -12.25
C PRO A 47 3.15 -8.42 -12.75
N VAL A 48 4.42 -8.34 -13.16
CA VAL A 48 5.19 -9.53 -13.60
C VAL A 48 5.79 -10.27 -12.42
N TYR A 49 6.16 -9.54 -11.37
CA TYR A 49 6.76 -10.06 -10.14
C TYR A 49 5.93 -9.66 -8.91
N ASP A 50 6.07 -10.41 -7.82
CA ASP A 50 5.35 -10.13 -6.56
C ASP A 50 5.68 -8.75 -5.97
N ASP A 51 6.85 -8.20 -6.26
CA ASP A 51 7.33 -6.89 -5.80
C ASP A 51 7.31 -5.81 -6.90
N ASP A 52 6.63 -6.06 -8.02
CA ASP A 52 6.59 -5.11 -9.13
C ASP A 52 5.64 -3.92 -8.83
N ALA A 53 6.21 -2.71 -8.92
CA ALA A 53 5.51 -1.44 -8.86
C ALA A 53 5.12 -0.99 -10.28
N ILE A 54 3.88 -1.30 -10.67
CA ILE A 54 3.33 -1.01 -12.00
C ILE A 54 2.87 0.44 -12.13
N CYS A 55 2.74 0.92 -13.37
CA CYS A 55 2.08 2.18 -13.68
C CYS A 55 0.80 1.94 -14.47
N THR A 56 -0.35 2.40 -13.96
CA THR A 56 -1.64 2.27 -14.64
C THR A 56 -2.23 3.63 -15.02
N VAL A 57 -2.98 3.64 -16.12
CA VAL A 57 -3.72 4.81 -16.63
C VAL A 57 -5.23 4.72 -16.36
N GLU A 58 -5.69 3.58 -15.86
CA GLU A 58 -7.12 3.28 -15.69
C GLU A 58 -7.81 4.23 -14.70
N TYR A 59 -7.14 4.48 -13.56
CA TYR A 59 -7.66 5.29 -12.46
C TYR A 59 -7.35 6.78 -12.57
N SER A 60 -6.80 7.23 -13.71
CA SER A 60 -6.49 8.64 -13.99
C SER A 60 -7.34 9.21 -15.13
N LYS A 61 -8.42 8.53 -15.53
CA LYS A 61 -9.39 9.05 -16.51
C LYS A 61 -10.26 10.15 -15.89
N ILE A 62 -10.67 11.13 -16.71
CA ILE A 62 -11.42 12.32 -16.28
C ILE A 62 -12.82 11.98 -15.73
N VAL A 63 -13.45 10.93 -16.26
CA VAL A 63 -14.73 10.42 -15.74
C VAL A 63 -14.42 9.38 -14.66
N PRO A 64 -15.13 9.39 -13.51
CA PRO A 64 -16.15 10.36 -13.11
C PRO A 64 -15.54 11.67 -12.57
N LEU A 65 -16.28 12.78 -12.73
CA LEU A 65 -15.86 14.11 -12.25
C LEU A 65 -16.06 14.30 -10.74
N GLU A 66 -16.87 13.46 -10.12
CA GLU A 66 -17.16 13.44 -8.68
C GLU A 66 -17.35 12.00 -8.22
N GLY A 67 -17.12 11.72 -6.93
CA GLY A 67 -17.35 10.39 -6.37
C GLY A 67 -16.49 9.28 -7.01
N GLY A 68 -15.36 9.63 -7.62
CA GLY A 68 -14.45 8.64 -8.21
C GLY A 68 -13.83 7.76 -7.15
N GLU A 69 -14.04 6.45 -7.29
CA GLU A 69 -13.43 5.44 -6.43
C GLU A 69 -12.19 4.84 -7.10
N ILE A 70 -11.19 4.54 -6.28
CA ILE A 70 -9.96 3.86 -6.70
C ILE A 70 -9.73 2.72 -5.72
N VAL A 71 -9.70 1.50 -6.26
CA VAL A 71 -9.43 0.28 -5.48
C VAL A 71 -8.10 -0.28 -5.92
N VAL A 72 -7.17 -0.41 -4.96
CA VAL A 72 -5.84 -0.97 -5.19
C VAL A 72 -5.72 -2.25 -4.39
N SER A 73 -5.54 -3.37 -5.09
CA SER A 73 -5.20 -4.63 -4.45
C SER A 73 -3.71 -4.89 -4.57
N LEU A 74 -3.04 -5.05 -3.43
CA LEU A 74 -1.60 -5.36 -3.39
C LEU A 74 -1.31 -6.84 -3.62
N VAL A 75 -2.31 -7.72 -3.54
CA VAL A 75 -2.15 -9.19 -3.64
C VAL A 75 -2.70 -9.72 -4.95
N ASN A 76 -3.85 -9.22 -5.41
CA ASN A 76 -4.52 -9.80 -6.58
C ASN A 76 -3.65 -9.66 -7.84
N ASN A 77 -3.77 -10.64 -8.74
CA ASN A 77 -3.04 -10.73 -10.01
C ASN A 77 -1.51 -10.84 -9.89
N ARG A 78 -0.97 -11.02 -8.68
CA ARG A 78 0.46 -11.34 -8.48
C ARG A 78 0.69 -12.84 -8.60
N PRO A 79 1.87 -13.28 -9.11
CA PRO A 79 2.16 -14.69 -9.33
C PRO A 79 1.96 -15.58 -8.10
N SER A 80 2.38 -15.13 -6.91
CA SER A 80 2.29 -15.93 -5.68
C SER A 80 1.01 -15.68 -4.87
N SER A 81 0.01 -15.01 -5.44
CA SER A 81 -1.25 -14.68 -4.74
C SER A 81 -1.96 -15.91 -4.15
N MET A 82 -1.92 -17.04 -4.86
CA MET A 82 -2.51 -18.32 -4.38
C MET A 82 -1.69 -18.99 -3.27
N ASN A 83 -0.40 -18.67 -3.18
CA ASN A 83 0.54 -19.26 -2.21
C ASN A 83 1.23 -18.18 -1.37
N PHE A 84 0.44 -17.23 -0.84
CA PHE A 84 0.95 -16.07 -0.10
C PHE A 84 1.92 -16.44 1.03
N HIS A 85 1.60 -17.48 1.80
CA HIS A 85 2.42 -17.94 2.94
C HIS A 85 3.81 -18.44 2.54
N ALA A 86 3.99 -18.89 1.30
CA ALA A 86 5.25 -19.44 0.80
C ALA A 86 6.12 -18.41 0.06
N SER A 87 5.60 -17.21 -0.25
CA SER A 87 6.35 -16.15 -0.94
C SER A 87 6.75 -15.06 0.04
N ASP A 88 8.01 -15.05 0.44
CA ASP A 88 8.57 -13.97 1.27
C ASP A 88 8.47 -12.63 0.56
N LYS A 89 8.69 -12.60 -0.76
CA LYS A 89 8.58 -11.38 -1.57
C LYS A 89 7.20 -10.76 -1.51
N LEU A 90 6.14 -11.56 -1.62
CA LEU A 90 4.77 -11.05 -1.58
C LEU A 90 4.38 -10.60 -0.17
N GLN A 91 4.85 -11.32 0.85
CA GLN A 91 4.66 -10.94 2.26
C GLN A 91 5.31 -9.58 2.53
N GLU A 92 6.61 -9.45 2.27
CA GLU A 92 7.36 -8.20 2.40
C GLU A 92 6.81 -7.06 1.53
N TRP A 93 6.24 -7.39 0.36
CA TRP A 93 5.60 -6.41 -0.51
C TRP A 93 4.36 -5.78 0.16
N THR A 94 3.53 -6.58 0.82
CA THR A 94 2.30 -6.13 1.47
C THR A 94 2.51 -5.47 2.84
N GLU A 95 3.69 -5.62 3.44
CA GLU A 95 4.02 -5.02 4.72
C GLU A 95 4.16 -3.49 4.62
N ALA A 96 3.60 -2.77 5.61
CA ALA A 96 3.77 -1.34 5.76
C ALA A 96 3.55 -0.89 7.21
N THR A 97 4.31 0.12 7.62
CA THR A 97 4.07 0.92 8.84
C THR A 97 3.31 2.20 8.52
N ASN A 98 3.55 2.78 7.34
CA ASN A 98 2.91 4.01 6.89
C ASN A 98 2.55 3.93 5.42
N ILE A 99 1.47 4.60 5.04
CA ILE A 99 0.96 4.67 3.68
C ILE A 99 0.84 6.15 3.31
N ARG A 100 1.29 6.52 2.11
CA ARG A 100 1.28 7.90 1.61
C ARG A 100 0.65 7.96 0.23
N LEU A 101 -0.30 8.87 0.09
CA LEU A 101 -0.88 9.27 -1.18
C LEU A 101 -0.14 10.51 -1.68
N ARG A 102 0.73 10.36 -2.68
CA ARG A 102 1.52 11.47 -3.24
C ARG A 102 0.85 12.02 -4.50
N LEU A 103 0.02 13.04 -4.32
CA LEU A 103 -0.72 13.69 -5.41
C LEU A 103 0.17 14.71 -6.13
N MET A 104 0.48 14.49 -7.41
CA MET A 104 1.46 15.30 -8.14
C MET A 104 0.81 16.24 -9.15
N ARG A 105 -0.19 15.78 -9.91
CA ARG A 105 -0.87 16.58 -10.94
C ARG A 105 -2.38 16.34 -10.92
N THR A 106 -3.15 17.42 -10.89
CA THR A 106 -4.61 17.37 -11.01
C THR A 106 -5.00 16.92 -12.42
N LYS A 107 -6.16 16.28 -12.54
CA LYS A 107 -6.72 15.97 -13.84
C LYS A 107 -7.37 17.22 -14.42
N THR A 108 -6.99 17.59 -15.63
CA THR A 108 -7.51 18.78 -16.32
C THR A 108 -8.31 18.40 -17.56
N LEU A 109 -9.25 19.27 -17.94
CA LEU A 109 -9.92 19.17 -19.24
C LEU A 109 -9.00 19.76 -20.32
N LEU A 110 -8.91 19.12 -21.48
CA LEU A 110 -8.05 19.55 -22.59
C LEU A 110 -8.24 21.03 -22.97
N GLY A 111 -9.49 21.52 -22.94
CA GLY A 111 -9.82 22.92 -23.24
C GLY A 111 -9.29 23.95 -22.23
N HIS A 112 -8.83 23.50 -21.05
CA HIS A 112 -8.32 24.37 -20.00
C HIS A 112 -6.79 24.33 -19.88
N LEU A 113 -6.08 23.53 -20.70
CA LEU A 113 -4.63 23.33 -20.57
C LEU A 113 -3.84 24.64 -20.63
N MET A 114 -4.11 25.50 -21.61
CA MET A 114 -3.42 26.77 -21.74
C MET A 114 -3.68 27.74 -20.58
N ALA A 115 -4.90 27.72 -20.04
CA ALA A 115 -5.28 28.56 -18.91
C ALA A 115 -4.63 28.08 -17.60
N VAL A 116 -4.54 26.76 -17.41
CA VAL A 116 -3.80 26.15 -16.29
C VAL A 116 -2.31 26.48 -16.38
N GLN A 117 -1.71 26.36 -17.57
CA GLN A 117 -0.30 26.68 -17.78
C GLN A 117 0.01 28.17 -17.53
N ARG A 118 -0.91 29.07 -17.91
CA ARG A 118 -0.82 30.51 -17.63
C ARG A 118 -1.23 30.91 -16.22
N GLN A 119 -1.55 29.93 -15.36
CA GLN A 119 -2.01 30.15 -13.99
C GLN A 119 -3.22 31.09 -13.88
N ASP A 120 -4.14 31.02 -14.86
CA ASP A 120 -5.36 31.82 -14.84
C ASP A 120 -6.20 31.49 -13.58
N PRO A 121 -6.47 32.46 -12.69
CA PRO A 121 -7.21 32.23 -11.45
C PRO A 121 -8.64 31.71 -11.66
N THR A 122 -9.27 32.03 -12.80
CA THR A 122 -10.65 31.62 -13.09
C THR A 122 -10.77 30.11 -13.36
N VAL A 123 -9.67 29.50 -13.78
CA VAL A 123 -9.56 28.08 -14.14
C VAL A 123 -8.83 27.29 -13.06
N THR A 124 -7.71 27.78 -12.54
CA THR A 124 -6.90 27.09 -11.53
C THR A 124 -7.65 26.86 -10.21
N ARG A 125 -8.54 27.78 -9.80
CA ARG A 125 -9.41 27.61 -8.63
C ARG A 125 -10.39 26.44 -8.72
N ARG A 126 -10.63 25.90 -9.93
CA ARG A 126 -11.53 24.76 -10.16
C ARG A 126 -10.81 23.41 -10.06
N TYR A 127 -9.48 23.41 -10.02
CA TYR A 127 -8.69 22.18 -9.97
C TYR A 127 -8.07 22.00 -8.59
N PHE A 128 -8.66 21.09 -7.82
CA PHE A 128 -8.22 20.72 -6.48
C PHE A 128 -8.41 19.22 -6.28
N TYR A 129 -7.90 18.69 -5.17
CA TYR A 129 -8.12 17.31 -4.76
C TYR A 129 -9.15 17.27 -3.63
N SER A 130 -10.06 16.32 -3.68
CA SER A 130 -11.09 16.08 -2.68
C SER A 130 -11.19 14.58 -2.41
N ILE A 131 -10.90 14.18 -1.17
CA ILE A 131 -10.98 12.79 -0.71
C ILE A 131 -12.03 12.75 0.40
N LYS A 132 -13.08 11.95 0.21
CA LYS A 132 -14.14 11.78 1.22
C LYS A 132 -13.79 10.70 2.23
N ASP A 133 -13.20 9.60 1.78
CA ASP A 133 -12.95 8.42 2.58
C ASP A 133 -11.66 7.74 2.14
N ILE A 134 -10.94 7.16 3.10
CA ILE A 134 -9.78 6.31 2.87
C ILE A 134 -9.97 5.07 3.71
N SER A 135 -10.19 3.94 3.04
CA SER A 135 -10.31 2.63 3.68
C SER A 135 -9.13 1.75 3.26
N ILE A 136 -8.41 1.25 4.26
CA ILE A 136 -7.22 0.41 4.06
C ILE A 136 -7.48 -0.90 4.79
N GLY A 137 -7.65 -1.99 4.02
CA GLY A 137 -7.77 -3.34 4.55
C GLY A 137 -6.39 -3.93 4.84
N GLY A 138 -6.21 -4.46 6.04
CA GLY A 138 -4.97 -5.10 6.46
C GLY A 138 -5.14 -5.92 7.74
N ARG A 139 -4.05 -6.56 8.16
CA ARG A 139 -3.97 -7.31 9.42
C ARG A 139 -2.61 -7.06 10.08
N CYS A 140 -2.54 -7.27 11.39
CA CYS A 140 -1.28 -7.23 12.11
C CYS A 140 -0.32 -8.32 11.62
N VAL A 141 0.97 -8.01 11.58
CA VAL A 141 2.03 -8.98 11.25
C VAL A 141 2.38 -9.72 12.54
N CYS A 142 1.92 -10.97 12.65
CA CYS A 142 2.20 -11.83 13.80
C CYS A 142 2.92 -13.14 13.40
N ASN A 143 3.46 -13.20 12.19
CA ASN A 143 4.18 -14.36 11.63
C ASN A 143 3.41 -15.70 11.74
N GLY A 144 2.07 -15.65 11.79
CA GLY A 144 1.21 -16.83 11.95
C GLY A 144 1.20 -17.45 13.36
N HIS A 145 1.78 -16.79 14.36
CA HIS A 145 1.76 -17.22 15.77
C HIS A 145 0.78 -16.43 16.64
N ALA A 146 -0.10 -15.62 16.04
CA ALA A 146 -1.23 -15.01 16.75
C ALA A 146 -2.40 -14.79 15.80
N ASP A 147 -3.61 -14.92 16.33
CA ASP A 147 -4.88 -14.64 15.68
C ASP A 147 -5.44 -13.26 16.06
N VAL A 148 -4.98 -12.70 17.18
CA VAL A 148 -5.43 -11.41 17.73
C VAL A 148 -4.23 -10.48 17.99
N CYS A 149 -4.39 -9.20 17.67
CA CYS A 149 -3.50 -8.12 18.12
C CYS A 149 -4.29 -7.08 18.91
N ASP A 150 -3.73 -6.64 20.04
CA ASP A 150 -4.39 -5.76 21.00
C ASP A 150 -3.47 -4.61 21.45
N LYS A 151 -4.10 -3.58 22.02
CA LYS A 151 -3.43 -2.40 22.59
C LYS A 151 -2.96 -2.69 24.01
N THR A 152 -1.93 -3.52 24.14
CA THR A 152 -1.40 -3.96 25.43
C THR A 152 -0.27 -3.07 25.96
N ASP A 153 0.29 -2.17 25.15
CA ASP A 153 1.33 -1.24 25.58
C ASP A 153 0.74 -0.08 26.40
N PRO A 154 1.05 0.04 27.70
CA PRO A 154 0.52 1.13 28.54
C PRO A 154 1.09 2.51 28.15
N ASN A 155 2.21 2.56 27.42
CA ASN A 155 2.83 3.82 26.99
C ASN A 155 2.34 4.28 25.62
N ASP A 156 1.80 3.38 24.79
CA ASP A 156 1.30 3.69 23.45
C ASP A 156 0.00 2.96 23.13
N LEU A 157 -1.12 3.65 23.38
CA LEU A 157 -2.48 3.15 23.13
C LEU A 157 -2.84 3.02 21.63
N TYR A 158 -1.96 3.44 20.71
CA TYR A 158 -2.17 3.28 19.27
C TYR A 158 -1.37 2.12 18.70
N LYS A 159 -0.42 1.57 19.45
CA LYS A 159 0.37 0.41 19.05
C LYS A 159 -0.41 -0.87 19.30
N LEU A 160 -0.60 -1.64 18.23
CA LEU A 160 -1.14 -2.99 18.30
C LEU A 160 0.01 -3.98 18.46
N LEU A 161 -0.07 -4.84 19.47
CA LEU A 161 0.88 -5.91 19.74
C LEU A 161 0.18 -7.25 19.58
N CYS A 162 0.86 -8.21 18.95
CA CYS A 162 0.33 -9.56 18.79
C CYS A 162 0.19 -10.27 20.14
N ARG A 163 -0.92 -10.97 20.36
CA ARG A 163 -1.05 -11.92 21.47
C ARG A 163 -0.39 -13.24 21.07
N CYS A 164 0.93 -13.29 21.20
CA CYS A 164 1.71 -14.41 20.72
C CYS A 164 1.34 -15.74 21.39
N GLN A 165 1.29 -16.78 20.56
CA GLN A 165 1.07 -18.19 20.90
C GLN A 165 2.31 -19.00 20.49
N HIS A 166 2.23 -20.33 20.51
CA HIS A 166 3.30 -21.22 20.02
C HIS A 166 4.67 -20.97 20.68
N ASN A 167 4.67 -20.54 21.96
CA ASN A 167 5.87 -20.16 22.73
C ASN A 167 6.73 -19.06 22.08
N THR A 168 6.11 -18.23 21.26
CA THR A 168 6.74 -17.07 20.63
C THR A 168 6.52 -15.79 21.42
N CYS A 169 7.44 -14.86 21.30
CA CYS A 169 7.51 -13.60 22.00
C CYS A 169 7.95 -12.50 21.02
N GLY A 170 7.82 -11.24 21.42
CA GLY A 170 8.10 -10.07 20.58
C GLY A 170 6.83 -9.33 20.16
N ALA A 171 6.97 -8.21 19.45
CA ALA A 171 5.83 -7.40 19.06
C ALA A 171 5.01 -8.04 17.93
N GLN A 172 5.68 -8.85 17.10
CA GLN A 172 5.18 -9.54 15.92
C GLN A 172 5.37 -11.06 16.03
N CYS A 173 5.67 -11.57 17.23
CA CYS A 173 5.98 -12.98 17.47
C CYS A 173 7.20 -13.47 16.68
N GLU A 174 8.20 -12.60 16.56
CA GLU A 174 9.40 -12.75 15.73
C GLU A 174 10.55 -13.52 16.41
N MET A 175 10.36 -13.96 17.65
CA MET A 175 11.37 -14.72 18.39
C MET A 175 10.72 -15.75 19.32
N CYS A 176 11.49 -16.75 19.73
CA CYS A 176 11.05 -17.66 20.79
C CYS A 176 11.13 -16.99 22.17
N CYS A 177 10.22 -17.34 23.08
CA CYS A 177 10.27 -16.88 24.45
C CYS A 177 11.47 -17.47 25.20
N PRO A 178 11.99 -16.77 26.24
CA PRO A 178 13.05 -17.31 27.08
C PRO A 178 12.67 -18.68 27.65
N GLY A 179 13.55 -19.68 27.45
CA GLY A 179 13.33 -21.06 27.85
C GLY A 179 12.97 -22.01 26.70
N PHE A 180 12.48 -21.50 25.57
CA PHE A 180 12.12 -22.29 24.38
C PHE A 180 13.14 -22.07 23.26
N VAL A 181 14.33 -22.67 23.42
CA VAL A 181 15.49 -22.45 22.53
C VAL A 181 16.06 -23.74 21.92
N GLN A 182 15.34 -24.85 22.04
CA GLN A 182 15.73 -26.15 21.52
C GLN A 182 15.77 -26.16 19.98
N LYS A 183 14.90 -25.36 19.35
CA LYS A 183 14.84 -25.16 17.90
C LYS A 183 14.93 -23.68 17.54
N LYS A 184 15.38 -23.40 16.32
CA LYS A 184 15.37 -22.04 15.77
C LYS A 184 13.94 -21.63 15.46
N TRP A 185 13.60 -20.37 15.78
CA TRP A 185 12.34 -19.74 15.41
C TRP A 185 12.11 -19.78 13.89
N GLN A 186 10.87 -20.04 13.47
CA GLN A 186 10.42 -20.00 12.08
C GLN A 186 8.99 -19.49 12.03
N ARG A 187 8.65 -18.75 10.97
CA ARG A 187 7.28 -18.28 10.69
C ARG A 187 6.37 -19.49 10.42
N ALA A 188 5.16 -19.48 10.96
CA ALA A 188 4.15 -20.50 10.68
C ALA A 188 3.69 -20.50 9.22
N ASP A 189 3.48 -21.69 8.65
CA ASP A 189 2.90 -21.87 7.31
C ASP A 189 1.55 -22.61 7.40
N ASN A 190 0.97 -22.98 6.25
CA ASN A 190 -0.34 -23.65 6.21
C ASN A 190 -0.32 -25.10 6.74
N TYR A 191 0.86 -25.72 6.84
CA TYR A 191 1.02 -27.13 7.18
C TYR A 191 1.66 -27.31 8.56
N ASN A 192 2.51 -26.38 8.99
CA ASN A 192 3.30 -26.45 10.21
C ASN A 192 3.21 -25.13 10.99
N THR A 193 2.92 -25.24 12.28
CA THR A 193 2.85 -24.09 13.20
C THR A 193 4.21 -23.57 13.64
N PHE A 194 5.26 -24.39 13.50
CA PHE A 194 6.63 -24.11 13.93
C PHE A 194 6.71 -23.49 15.34
N GLU A 195 6.05 -24.13 16.30
CA GLU A 195 6.14 -23.70 17.70
C GLU A 195 7.55 -23.84 18.27
N CYS A 196 7.89 -22.92 19.17
CA CYS A 196 9.16 -22.96 19.87
C CYS A 196 9.13 -24.04 20.97
N GLU A 197 10.26 -24.75 21.09
CA GLU A 197 10.52 -25.83 22.05
C GLU A 197 11.70 -25.47 22.94
#